data_AF-A0A7C6IYX8-F1
#
_entry.id   AF-A0A7C6IYX8-F1
#
_cell.length_a   1.000
_cell.length_b   1.000
_cell.length_c   1.000
_cell.angle_alpha   90.00
_cell.angle_beta   90.00
_cell.angle_gamma   90.00
#
_symmetry.space_group_name_H-M   'P 1'
#
loop_
_entity.id
_entity.type
_entity.pdbx_description
1 polymer ?
#
loop_
_entity_poly.entity_id
_entity_poly.type
_entity_poly.pdbx_seq_one_letter_code
_entity_poly.pdbx_strand_id
1 'polypeptide(L)' 'MYISMENVIKRFGTNLTLDYLTLDVKEGEVIGLLGPNGAGKTTCIKAIIGR' A
#
# COMPACT_ATOMS: atom_id res chain seq x y z
N MET A 1 17.51 -1.58 -0.38
CA MET A 1 16.08 -1.19 -0.39
C MET A 1 15.35 -2.31 -1.09
N TYR A 2 14.36 -2.95 -0.45
CA TYR A 2 13.74 -4.16 -1.02
C TYR A 2 12.37 -3.86 -1.65
N ILE A 3 11.59 -2.95 -1.04
CA ILE A 3 10.32 -2.44 -1.59
C ILE A 3 10.35 -0.92 -1.50
N SER A 4 9.94 -0.25 -2.59
CA SER A 4 9.69 1.19 -2.62
C SER A 4 8.43 1.48 -3.40
N MET A 5 7.57 2.32 -2.83
CA MET A 5 6.35 2.83 -3.42
C MET A 5 6.38 4.34 -3.26
N GLU A 6 6.19 5.08 -4.34
CA GLU A 6 6.20 6.53 -4.32
C GLU A 6 4.88 7.06 -4.89
N ASN A 7 4.17 7.87 -4.09
CA ASN A 7 2.94 8.57 -4.49
C ASN A 7 1.89 7.65 -5.15
N VAL A 8 1.76 6.42 -4.64
CA VAL A 8 0.88 5.42 -5.25
C VAL A 8 -0.58 5.79 -5.03
N ILE A 9 -1.30 5.88 -6.15
CA ILE A 9 -2.74 6.10 -6.18
C ILE A 9 -3.41 4.82 -6.71
N LYS A 10 -4.43 4.33 -6.00
CA LYS A 10 -5.26 3.21 -6.46
C LYS A 10 -6.72 3.54 -6.25
N ARG A 11 -7.50 3.45 -7.33
CA ARG A 11 -8.95 3.64 -7.35
C ARG A 11 -9.67 2.38 -7.78
N PHE A 12 -10.85 2.16 -7.21
CA PHE A 12 -11.83 1.20 -7.70
C PHE A 12 -13.13 1.96 -8.03
N GLY A 13 -13.40 2.18 -9.31
CA GLY A 13 -14.43 3.10 -9.74
C GLY A 13 -14.15 4.52 -9.22
N THR A 14 -15.11 5.11 -8.51
CA THR A 14 -14.98 6.43 -7.88
C THR A 14 -14.25 6.40 -6.54
N ASN A 15 -14.07 5.22 -5.93
CA ASN A 15 -13.49 5.11 -4.60
C ASN A 15 -11.96 5.22 -4.65
N LEU A 16 -11.40 6.19 -3.93
CA LEU A 16 -9.97 6.37 -3.75
C LEU A 16 -9.48 5.52 -2.57
N THR A 17 -8.86 4.39 -2.88
CA THR A 17 -8.48 3.39 -1.86
C THR A 17 -7.05 3.56 -1.36
N LEU A 18 -6.13 3.97 -2.24
CA LEU A 18 -4.80 4.46 -1.85
C LEU A 18 -4.67 5.88 -2.39
N ASP A 19 -4.31 6.82 -1.53
CA ASP A 19 -4.22 8.24 -1.83
C ASP A 19 -2.80 8.72 -1.55
N TYR A 20 -2.04 8.97 -2.62
CA TYR A 20 -0.61 9.36 -2.58
C TYR A 20 0.22 8.57 -1.56
N LEU A 21 0.07 7.24 -1.52
CA LEU A 21 0.78 6.40 -0.55
C LEU A 21 2.26 6.27 -0.95
N THR A 22 3.15 6.68 -0.05
CA THR A 22 4.59 6.44 -0.14
C THR A 22 5.01 5.49 0.98
N LEU A 23 5.74 4.43 0.63
CA LEU A 23 6.19 3.38 1.54
C LEU A 23 7.54 2.84 1.09
N ASP A 24 8.49 2.81 2.01
CA ASP A 24 9.78 2.17 1.82
C ASP A 24 9.96 1.07 2.86
N VAL A 25 10.37 -0.12 2.40
CA VAL A 25 10.68 -1.25 3.28
C VAL A 25 12.10 -1.73 2.98
N LYS A 26 12.92 -1.76 4.03
CA LYS A 26 14.31 -2.20 3.96
C LYS A 26 14.39 -3.71 4.15
N GLU A 27 15.52 -4.25 3.76
CA GLU A 27 15.81 -5.66 3.97
C GLU A 27 15.86 -5.99 5.47
N GLY A 28 15.19 -7.07 5.86
CA GLY A 28 15.09 -7.51 7.26
C GLY A 28 14.04 -6.77 8.11
N GLU A 29 13.34 -5.77 7.57
CA GLU A 29 12.26 -5.09 8.31
C GLU A 29 10.96 -5.92 8.32
N VAL A 30 10.31 -5.96 9.48
CA VAL A 30 8.96 -6.51 9.64
C VAL A 30 8.02 -5.36 9.94
N ILE A 31 7.06 -5.13 9.04
CA ILE A 31 6.08 -4.05 9.16
C ILE A 31 4.65 -4.61 9.29
N GLY A 32 3.85 -3.97 10.13
CA GLY A 32 2.42 -4.25 10.26
C GLY A 32 1.59 -3.14 9.62
N LEU A 33 0.70 -3.49 8.68
CA LEU A 33 -0.31 -2.57 8.17
C LEU A 33 -1.53 -2.58 9.09
N LEU A 34 -1.75 -1.48 9.82
CA LEU A 34 -2.85 -1.33 10.78
C LEU A 34 -3.92 -0.34 10.26
N GLY A 35 -5.15 -0.50 10.74
CA GLY A 35 -6.29 0.37 10.40
C GLY A 35 -7.62 -0.39 10.31
N PRO A 36 -8.76 0.31 10.25
CA PRO A 36 -10.08 -0.31 10.18
C PRO A 36 -10.32 -1.06 8.86
N ASN A 37 -11.38 -1.87 8.80
CA ASN A 37 -11.81 -2.51 7.56
C ASN A 37 -12.14 -1.45 6.51
N GLY A 38 -11.71 -1.66 5.27
CA GLY A 38 -11.87 -0.69 4.18
C GLY A 38 -10.75 0.35 4.07
N ALA A 39 -9.82 0.47 5.03
CA ALA A 39 -8.73 1.46 5.01
C ALA A 39 -7.63 1.25 3.94
N GLY A 40 -7.83 0.34 2.97
CA GLY A 40 -6.87 0.12 1.89
C GLY A 40 -5.72 -0.84 2.18
N LYS A 41 -5.64 -1.47 3.36
CA LYS A 41 -4.56 -2.43 3.73
C LYS A 41 -4.35 -3.55 2.69
N THR A 42 -5.41 -4.30 2.38
CA THR A 42 -5.36 -5.38 1.39
C THR A 42 -5.02 -4.84 -0.01
N THR A 43 -5.48 -3.64 -0.33
CA THR A 43 -5.16 -2.97 -1.60
C THR A 43 -3.68 -2.58 -1.68
N CYS A 44 -3.09 -2.09 -0.58
CA CYS A 44 -1.65 -1.81 -0.48
C CYS A 44 -0.83 -3.08 -0.70
N ILE A 45 -1.16 -4.18 0.00
CA ILE A 45 -0.48 -5.47 -0.20
C ILE A 45 -0.61 -5.94 -1.65
N LYS A 46 -1.81 -5.85 -2.24
CA LYS A 46 -2.03 -6.21 -3.66
C LYS A 46 -1.17 -5.38 -4.60
N ALA A 47 -1.07 -4.07 -4.38
CA ALA A 47 -0.21 -3.21 -5.17
C ALA A 47 1.26 -3.63 -5.10
N ILE A 48 1.77 -3.96 -3.91
CA ILE A 48 3.16 -4.44 -3.71
C ILE A 48 3.42 -5.75 -4.49
N ILE A 49 2.48 -6.69 -4.50
CA ILE A 49 2.63 -7.99 -5.18
C ILE A 49 2.19 -7.97 -6.66
N GLY A 50 1.84 -6.79 -7.21
CA GLY A 50 1.45 -6.62 -8.61
C GLY A 50 0.04 -7.10 -8.98
N ARG A 51 -0.96 -6.92 -8.09
CA ARG A 51 -2.38 -7.27 -8.30
C ARG A 51 -3.36 -6.09 -8.19
#